data_AF-A0A1C4WIB7-F1
#
_entry.id   AF-A0A1C4WIB7-F1
#
_cell.length_a   1.000
_cell.length_b   1.000
_cell.length_c   1.000
_cell.angle_alpha   90.00
_cell.angle_beta   90.00
_cell.angle_gamma   90.00
#
_symmetry.space_group_name_H-M   'P 1'
#
loop_
_entity.id
_entity.type
_entity.pdbx_description
1 polymer ?
#
loop_
_entity_poly.entity_id
_entity_poly.type
_entity_poly.pdbx_seq_one_letter_code
_entity_poly.pdbx_strand_id
1 'polypeptide(L)'
;MGESGNIVAGSCTYRQANDDPHLSSGDASVHGFWLYIAGTCPSKANVDVYLQAFWCDPFGCGWVTVDSGSGDYAPGSGSGTRANARINCSSSTEVGWRGVTDVDLPGIADPPGMYYGTPKDLPCSP
;
A
#
# COMPACT_ATOMS: atom_id res chain seq x y z
N MET A 1 1.96 5.58 -9.56
CA MET A 1 2.53 4.57 -8.65
C MET A 1 3.80 5.14 -8.05
N GLY A 2 4.19 4.68 -6.87
CA GLY A 2 5.47 5.06 -6.27
C GLY A 2 6.10 3.94 -5.44
N GLU A 3 7.35 4.15 -5.07
CA GLU A 3 8.19 3.17 -4.38
C GLU A 3 8.99 3.87 -3.28
N SER A 4 9.28 3.13 -2.22
CA SER A 4 10.27 3.51 -1.22
C SER A 4 11.69 3.52 -1.79
N GLY A 5 12.64 4.06 -1.01
CA GLY A 5 14.06 3.81 -1.24
C GLY A 5 14.42 2.33 -1.02
N ASN A 6 15.66 1.96 -1.36
CA ASN A 6 16.14 0.60 -1.09
C ASN A 6 16.15 0.33 0.42
N ILE A 7 15.52 -0.76 0.82
CA ILE A 7 15.54 -1.31 2.18
C ILE A 7 16.42 -2.54 2.18
N VAL A 8 17.30 -2.64 3.18
CA VAL A 8 18.23 -3.76 3.32
C VAL A 8 17.90 -4.53 4.59
N ALA A 9 17.59 -5.81 4.43
CA ALA A 9 17.26 -6.74 5.51
C ALA A 9 18.14 -8.00 5.35
N GLY A 10 19.11 -8.17 6.25
CA GLY A 10 20.18 -9.15 6.06
C GLY A 10 20.94 -8.90 4.75
N SER A 11 20.95 -9.88 3.84
CA SER A 11 21.50 -9.75 2.49
C SER A 11 20.44 -9.42 1.43
N CYS A 12 19.17 -9.36 1.78
CA CYS A 12 18.10 -8.99 0.86
C CYS A 12 18.01 -7.47 0.74
N THR A 13 18.02 -6.96 -0.50
CA THR A 13 17.65 -5.58 -0.80
C THR A 13 16.33 -5.57 -1.55
N TYR A 14 15.35 -4.83 -1.04
CA TYR A 14 14.02 -4.73 -1.63
C TYR A 14 13.49 -3.29 -1.57
N ARG A 15 12.34 -3.07 -2.20
CA ARG A 15 11.53 -1.86 -2.01
C ARG A 15 10.10 -2.25 -1.72
N GLN A 16 9.45 -1.45 -0.89
CA GLN A 16 8.00 -1.41 -0.74
C GLN A 16 7.41 -0.44 -1.75
N ALA A 17 6.23 -0.71 -2.27
CA ALA A 17 5.62 0.11 -3.30
C ALA A 17 4.09 -0.05 -3.30
N ASN A 18 3.41 0.98 -3.81
CA ASN A 18 1.99 0.90 -4.11
C ASN A 18 1.63 1.68 -5.37
N ASP A 19 0.53 1.28 -6.02
CA ASP A 19 -0.04 2.08 -7.09
C ASP A 19 -0.75 3.33 -6.55
N ASP A 20 -1.14 4.23 -7.47
CA ASP A 20 -1.90 5.40 -7.06
C ASP A 20 -3.33 4.96 -6.75
N PRO A 21 -3.99 5.53 -5.72
CA PRO A 21 -5.40 5.32 -5.50
C PRO A 21 -6.19 5.56 -6.79
N HIS A 22 -7.13 4.66 -7.08
CA HIS A 22 -7.94 4.73 -8.28
C HIS A 22 -9.33 4.15 -8.05
N LEU A 23 -10.26 4.55 -8.91
CA LEU A 23 -11.60 4.00 -8.93
C LEU A 23 -11.66 2.77 -9.82
N SER A 24 -12.23 1.69 -9.29
CA SER A 24 -12.51 0.47 -10.03
C SER A 24 -13.91 -0.01 -9.69
N SER A 25 -14.81 0.02 -10.69
CA SER A 25 -16.20 -0.46 -10.55
C SER A 25 -16.99 0.18 -9.39
N GLY A 26 -16.70 1.43 -9.05
CA GLY A 26 -17.35 2.15 -7.95
C GLY A 26 -16.67 2.02 -6.59
N ASP A 27 -15.51 1.38 -6.54
CA ASP A 27 -14.70 1.26 -5.33
C ASP A 27 -13.43 2.11 -5.45
N ALA A 28 -13.04 2.82 -4.40
CA ALA A 28 -11.67 3.29 -4.24
C ALA A 28 -10.78 2.09 -3.92
N SER A 29 -9.66 1.95 -4.63
CA SER A 29 -8.75 0.81 -4.51
C SER A 29 -7.30 1.25 -4.58
N VAL A 30 -6.45 0.51 -3.87
CA VAL A 30 -4.99 0.61 -3.95
C VAL A 30 -4.36 -0.77 -3.79
N HIS A 31 -3.24 -0.98 -4.48
CA HIS A 31 -2.48 -2.22 -4.43
C HIS A 31 -1.09 -1.98 -3.88
N GLY A 32 -0.72 -2.75 -2.87
CA GLY A 32 0.62 -2.78 -2.28
C GLY A 32 1.40 -3.99 -2.77
N PHE A 33 2.70 -3.82 -2.99
CA PHE A 33 3.60 -4.87 -3.43
C PHE A 33 5.03 -4.56 -3.02
N TRP A 34 5.92 -5.52 -3.27
CA TRP A 34 7.35 -5.37 -3.03
C TRP A 34 8.15 -5.71 -4.28
N LEU A 35 9.35 -5.14 -4.37
CA LEU A 35 10.26 -5.31 -5.48
C LEU A 35 11.57 -5.89 -4.97
N TYR A 36 12.01 -6.99 -5.59
CA TYR A 36 13.35 -7.50 -5.43
C TYR A 36 14.35 -6.57 -6.12
N ILE A 37 15.39 -6.15 -5.40
CA ILE A 37 16.46 -5.33 -5.95
C ILE A 37 17.76 -6.12 -6.06
N ALA A 38 18.19 -6.78 -4.98
CA ALA A 38 19.45 -7.52 -4.97
C ALA A 38 19.56 -8.52 -3.81
N GLY A 39 20.53 -9.43 -3.91
CA GLY A 39 20.94 -10.33 -2.84
C GLY A 39 20.02 -11.55 -2.67
N THR A 40 19.95 -12.08 -1.43
CA THR A 40 19.20 -13.31 -1.12
C THR A 40 17.92 -12.98 -0.38
N CYS A 41 16.83 -12.87 -1.14
CA CYS A 41 15.50 -12.62 -0.61
C CYS A 41 14.67 -13.91 -0.59
N PRO A 42 13.68 -14.03 0.32
CA PRO A 42 12.72 -15.11 0.26
C PRO A 42 11.90 -15.05 -1.04
N SER A 43 11.30 -16.17 -1.45
CA SER A 43 10.48 -16.23 -2.66
C SER A 43 9.17 -15.46 -2.55
N LYS A 44 8.73 -15.19 -1.30
CA LYS A 44 7.57 -14.38 -0.96
C LYS A 44 7.87 -13.52 0.27
N ALA A 45 7.17 -12.39 0.37
CA ALA A 45 7.10 -11.55 1.55
C ALA A 45 5.64 -11.36 1.95
N ASN A 46 5.38 -11.13 3.24
CA ASN A 46 4.08 -10.65 3.64
C ASN A 46 3.96 -9.18 3.22
N VAL A 47 2.86 -8.83 2.58
CA VAL A 47 2.58 -7.47 2.15
C VAL A 47 1.26 -7.04 2.76
N ASP A 48 1.33 -6.05 3.63
CA ASP A 48 0.18 -5.33 4.12
C ASP A 48 -0.01 -4.06 3.30
N VAL A 49 -1.25 -3.81 2.89
CA VAL A 49 -1.64 -2.57 2.24
C VAL A 49 -2.82 -1.95 2.96
N TYR A 50 -2.76 -0.64 3.15
CA TYR A 50 -3.80 0.15 3.78
C TYR A 50 -4.28 1.22 2.80
N LEU A 51 -5.59 1.27 2.61
CA LEU A 51 -6.24 2.36 1.90
C LEU A 51 -6.63 3.43 2.91
N GLN A 52 -6.11 4.64 2.73
CA GLN A 52 -6.39 5.77 3.61
C GLN A 52 -7.15 6.88 2.88
N ALA A 53 -8.18 7.41 3.53
CA ALA A 53 -8.91 8.60 3.10
C ALA A 53 -8.57 9.79 4.00
N PHE A 54 -8.55 10.99 3.44
CA PHE A 54 -8.36 12.22 4.20
C PHE A 54 -9.71 12.67 4.78
N TRP A 55 -9.78 12.79 6.10
CA TRP A 55 -11.00 13.13 6.82
C TRP A 55 -10.74 14.23 7.84
N CYS A 56 -11.72 15.11 8.04
CA CYS A 56 -11.69 16.15 9.06
C CYS A 56 -12.80 15.92 10.08
N ASP A 57 -12.46 15.96 11.36
CA ASP A 57 -13.40 15.98 12.48
C ASP A 57 -13.17 17.25 13.34
N PRO A 58 -13.96 17.49 14.40
CA PRO A 58 -13.76 18.66 15.26
C PRO A 58 -12.38 18.78 15.93
N PHE A 59 -11.56 17.73 15.92
CA PHE A 59 -10.22 17.68 16.51
C PHE A 59 -9.09 17.85 15.48
N GLY A 60 -9.41 17.79 14.17
CA GLY A 60 -8.46 18.09 13.10
C GLY A 60 -8.70 17.28 11.83
N CYS A 61 -7.79 17.44 10.87
CA CYS A 61 -7.80 16.69 9.64
C CYS A 61 -6.63 15.71 9.59
N GLY A 62 -6.86 14.50 9.10
CA GLY A 62 -5.86 13.47 9.04
C GLY A 62 -6.18 12.36 8.05
N TRP A 63 -5.18 11.53 7.80
CA TRP A 63 -5.33 10.31 7.02
C TRP A 63 -5.86 9.19 7.91
N VAL A 64 -7.00 8.63 7.53
CA VAL A 64 -7.67 7.54 8.26
C VAL A 64 -7.66 6.30 7.39
N THR A 65 -7.15 5.18 7.92
CA THR A 65 -7.27 3.87 7.25
C THR A 65 -8.73 3.44 7.25
N VAL A 66 -9.28 3.22 6.06
CA VAL A 66 -10.69 2.82 5.86
C VAL A 66 -10.82 1.37 5.39
N ASP A 67 -9.77 0.82 4.79
CA ASP A 67 -9.69 -0.61 4.45
C ASP A 67 -8.22 -1.09 4.45
N SER A 68 -8.03 -2.40 4.55
CA SER A 68 -6.72 -3.04 4.52
C SER A 68 -6.76 -4.41 3.85
N GLY A 69 -5.67 -4.79 3.19
CA GLY A 69 -5.44 -6.12 2.66
C GLY A 69 -4.07 -6.66 3.07
N SER A 70 -3.94 -7.99 3.18
CA SER A 70 -2.71 -8.65 3.59
C SER A 70 -2.53 -9.98 2.86
N GLY A 71 -1.28 -10.38 2.61
CA GLY A 71 -0.97 -11.73 2.13
C GLY A 71 0.49 -11.94 1.72
N ASP A 72 0.82 -13.19 1.41
CA ASP A 72 2.19 -13.57 1.02
C ASP A 72 2.35 -13.62 -0.51
N TYR A 73 3.12 -12.66 -1.03
CA TYR A 73 3.28 -12.43 -2.45
C TYR A 73 4.72 -12.58 -2.91
N ALA A 74 4.89 -13.11 -4.12
CA ALA A 74 6.17 -13.02 -4.84
C ALA A 74 6.46 -11.54 -5.19
N PRO A 75 7.72 -11.16 -5.44
CA PRO A 75 8.03 -9.77 -5.78
C PRO A 75 7.43 -9.40 -7.16
N GLY A 76 6.89 -8.19 -7.26
CA GLY A 76 6.37 -7.61 -8.52
C GLY A 76 5.00 -6.95 -8.39
N SER A 77 4.59 -6.22 -9.43
CA SER A 77 3.36 -5.40 -9.46
C SER A 77 2.17 -6.05 -10.19
N GLY A 78 2.28 -7.33 -10.58
CA GLY A 78 1.26 -8.05 -11.33
C GLY A 78 0.03 -8.45 -10.51
N SER A 79 -1.05 -8.81 -11.19
CA SER A 79 -2.38 -9.13 -10.59
C SER A 79 -2.40 -10.34 -9.62
N GLY A 80 -1.29 -11.05 -9.43
CA GLY A 80 -1.16 -12.15 -8.46
C GLY A 80 -0.01 -11.97 -7.47
N THR A 81 0.65 -10.80 -7.47
CA THR A 81 1.84 -10.51 -6.67
C THR A 81 1.65 -9.27 -5.78
N ARG A 82 0.40 -8.88 -5.53
CA ARG A 82 0.05 -7.66 -4.81
C ARG A 82 -1.11 -7.89 -3.85
N ALA A 83 -1.04 -7.23 -2.71
CA ALA A 83 -2.18 -7.06 -1.81
C ALA A 83 -3.13 -6.01 -2.39
N ASN A 84 -4.42 -6.06 -2.01
CA ASN A 84 -5.42 -5.08 -2.42
C ASN A 84 -6.21 -4.64 -1.19
N ALA A 85 -6.30 -3.32 -0.99
CA ALA A 85 -7.29 -2.70 -0.11
C ALA A 85 -8.27 -1.90 -0.98
N ARG A 86 -9.57 -2.09 -0.75
CA ARG A 86 -10.62 -1.42 -1.50
C ARG A 86 -11.87 -1.19 -0.66
N ILE A 87 -12.55 -0.10 -0.92
CA ILE A 87 -13.83 0.23 -0.29
C ILE A 87 -14.80 0.81 -1.31
N ASN A 88 -16.07 0.44 -1.16
CA ASN A 88 -17.13 1.01 -1.99
C ASN A 88 -17.36 2.47 -1.63
N CYS A 89 -17.56 3.32 -2.65
CA CYS A 89 -17.83 4.74 -2.43
C CYS A 89 -19.28 4.95 -1.97
N SER A 90 -19.48 5.57 -0.80
CA SER A 90 -20.81 5.97 -0.30
C SER A 90 -21.40 7.13 -1.11
N SER A 91 -20.54 7.98 -1.66
CA SER A 91 -20.91 9.10 -2.52
C SER A 91 -19.78 9.47 -3.48
N SER A 92 -20.07 10.31 -4.47
CA SER A 92 -19.09 10.85 -5.42
C SER A 92 -18.39 12.12 -4.92
N THR A 93 -18.51 12.45 -3.63
CA THR A 93 -17.84 13.62 -3.05
C THR A 93 -16.32 13.42 -3.14
N GLU A 94 -15.61 14.45 -3.59
CA GLU A 94 -14.16 14.38 -3.72
C GLU A 94 -13.48 14.46 -2.35
N VAL A 95 -12.62 13.48 -2.06
CA VAL A 95 -11.71 13.50 -0.90
C VAL A 95 -10.33 12.99 -1.32
N GLY A 96 -9.32 13.32 -0.51
CA GLY A 96 -7.97 12.83 -0.71
C GLY A 96 -7.84 11.36 -0.34
N TRP A 97 -7.09 10.60 -1.14
CA TRP A 97 -6.77 9.19 -0.89
C TRP A 97 -5.26 8.96 -0.93
N ARG A 98 -4.76 7.98 -0.18
CA ARG A 98 -3.41 7.44 -0.34
C ARG A 98 -3.34 5.96 0.00
N GLY A 99 -2.40 5.26 -0.61
CA GLY A 99 -2.00 3.92 -0.18
C GLY A 99 -0.86 3.98 0.82
N VAL A 100 -0.85 3.03 1.74
CA VAL A 100 0.30 2.74 2.60
C VAL A 100 0.63 1.27 2.44
N THR A 101 1.91 0.94 2.32
CA THR A 101 2.36 -0.45 2.23
C THR A 101 3.39 -0.71 3.31
N ASP A 102 3.30 -1.91 3.89
CA ASP A 102 4.30 -2.51 4.76
C ASP A 102 4.69 -3.87 4.17
N VAL A 103 5.96 -4.26 4.31
CA VAL A 103 6.47 -5.51 3.75
C VAL A 103 7.42 -6.15 4.73
N ASP A 104 7.02 -7.33 5.22
CA ASP A 104 7.81 -8.15 6.13
C ASP A 104 8.42 -9.35 5.40
N LEU A 105 9.74 -9.54 5.53
CA LEU A 105 10.43 -10.70 4.96
C LEU A 105 10.40 -11.90 5.93
N PRO A 106 9.82 -13.04 5.55
CA PRO A 106 9.74 -14.20 6.45
C PRO A 106 11.13 -14.71 6.85
N GLY A 107 11.36 -14.82 8.15
CA GLY A 107 12.61 -15.36 8.71
C GLY A 107 13.81 -14.41 8.66
N ILE A 108 13.60 -13.15 8.27
CA ILE A 108 14.65 -12.12 8.24
C ILE A 108 14.12 -10.91 9.00
N ALA A 109 14.90 -10.41 9.98
CA ALA A 109 14.57 -9.14 10.60
C ALA A 109 14.83 -8.00 9.61
N ASP A 110 13.79 -7.24 9.29
CA ASP A 110 13.84 -6.07 8.42
C ASP A 110 13.59 -4.76 9.20
N PRO A 111 14.06 -3.61 8.67
CA PRO A 111 13.89 -2.33 9.34
C PRO A 111 12.41 -1.96 9.50
N PRO A 112 12.00 -1.35 10.63
CA PRO A 112 10.64 -0.87 10.78
C PRO A 112 10.37 0.27 9.79
N GLY A 113 9.23 0.26 9.13
CA GLY A 113 8.77 1.41 8.35
C GLY A 113 7.81 1.04 7.24
N MET A 114 6.87 1.96 6.99
CA MET A 114 5.89 1.85 5.92
C MET A 114 6.23 2.80 4.78
N TYR A 115 5.91 2.41 3.55
CA TYR A 115 5.88 3.32 2.42
C TYR A 115 4.53 4.03 2.32
N TYR A 116 4.54 5.35 2.36
CA TYR A 116 3.37 6.20 2.13
C TYR A 116 3.36 6.68 0.68
N GLY A 117 2.38 6.23 -0.09
CA GLY A 117 2.22 6.62 -1.49
C GLY A 117 1.79 8.08 -1.65
N THR A 118 1.97 8.60 -2.87
CA THR A 118 1.53 9.95 -3.24
C THR A 118 0.02 10.09 -3.08
N PRO A 119 -0.46 11.09 -2.32
CA PRO A 119 -1.88 11.39 -2.22
C PRO A 119 -2.51 11.73 -3.57
N LYS A 120 -3.77 11.37 -3.75
CA LYS A 120 -4.56 11.67 -4.94
C LYS A 120 -6.03 11.87 -4.58
N ASP A 121 -6.61 12.94 -5.09
CA ASP A 121 -8.04 13.20 -4.92
C ASP A 121 -8.86 12.32 -5.88
N LEU A 122 -9.92 11.70 -5.37
CA LEU A 122 -10.85 10.89 -6.14
C LEU A 122 -12.29 11.34 -5.83
N PRO A 123 -13.21 11.35 -6.83
CA PRO A 123 -14.62 11.62 -6.62
C PRO A 123 -15.32 10.40 -6.00
N CYS A 124 -14.90 10.07 -4.79
CA CYS A 124 -15.32 8.91 -4.01
C CYS A 124 -15.08 9.21 -2.54
N SER A 125 -16.14 9.26 -1.76
CA SER A 125 -16.05 9.27 -0.30
C SER A 125 -16.41 7.87 0.22
N PRO A 126 -15.69 7.35 1.24
CA PRO A 126 -16.14 6.18 1.98
C PRO A 126 -17.44 6.47 2.74
#